data_AF-A0AAD6NT90-F1
#
_entry.id   AF-A0AAD6NT90-F1
#
_cell.length_a   1.000
_cell.length_b   1.000
_cell.length_c   1.000
_cell.angle_alpha   90.00
_cell.angle_beta   90.00
_cell.angle_gamma   90.00
#
_symmetry.space_group_name_H-M   'P 1'
#
loop_
_entity.id
_entity.type
_entity.pdbx_description
1 polymer ?
#
loop_
_entity_poly.entity_id
_entity_poly.type
_entity_poly.pdbx_seq_one_letter_code
_entity_poly.pdbx_strand_id
1 'polypeptide(L)'
;MIAVNIDIDSPQPAVQTTGDMEIKAQELRNQARKMKEDEEKRLEREREKEINEAKRVAEDNERKRYLASRKAEEEEEKRAREKVRQKLEADKNERRRVLGLPPSASHTATIPSAHDKKNYVSVTSVSKAEQLRECLRTLKRSHKDDEGAVKSAFQTLLVYVGNVAKNPDSENFRKIRVGNPLFQNKVGRLRGGIEFLELCGFERIEEDKYLFLPRDKVNLAVLNSAGLQIKSAMSNPFFALLSHP
;
A
#
# COMPACT_ATOMS: atom_id res chain seq x y z
N MET A 1 -24.79 -95.88 -68.08
CA MET A 1 -24.88 -94.42 -67.89
C MET A 1 -25.30 -94.19 -66.45
N ILE A 2 -24.39 -93.70 -65.61
CA ILE A 2 -24.64 -93.38 -64.20
C ILE A 2 -24.94 -91.88 -64.16
N ALA A 3 -26.17 -91.50 -63.82
CA ALA A 3 -26.54 -90.11 -63.65
C ALA A 3 -26.05 -89.63 -62.27
N VAL A 4 -25.08 -88.73 -62.28
CA VAL A 4 -24.54 -88.09 -61.07
C VAL A 4 -25.40 -86.85 -60.80
N ASN A 5 -26.12 -86.85 -59.67
CA ASN A 5 -26.80 -85.65 -59.19
C ASN A 5 -25.75 -84.66 -58.68
N ILE A 6 -25.66 -83.50 -59.34
CA ILE A 6 -24.88 -82.36 -58.88
C ILE A 6 -25.90 -81.36 -58.33
N ASP A 7 -25.97 -81.24 -57.00
CA ASP A 7 -26.63 -80.11 -56.35
C ASP A 7 -25.78 -78.86 -56.57
N ILE A 8 -26.33 -77.91 -57.33
CA ILE A 8 -25.78 -76.57 -57.47
C ILE A 8 -26.52 -75.69 -56.48
N ASP A 9 -25.95 -75.56 -55.27
CA ASP A 9 -26.37 -74.55 -54.30
C ASP A 9 -25.97 -73.17 -54.84
N SER A 10 -26.97 -72.35 -55.12
CA SER A 10 -26.82 -70.99 -55.60
C SER A 10 -27.03 -70.03 -54.43
N PRO A 11 -26.03 -69.25 -54.00
CA PRO A 11 -26.20 -68.40 -52.83
C PRO A 11 -27.14 -67.25 -53.16
N GLN A 12 -28.34 -67.26 -52.55
CA GLN A 12 -29.27 -66.14 -52.60
C GLN A 12 -28.63 -64.88 -51.97
N PRO A 13 -28.85 -63.68 -52.56
CA PRO A 13 -28.37 -62.44 -51.96
C PRO A 13 -29.19 -62.17 -50.70
N ALA A 14 -28.50 -62.02 -49.56
CA ALA A 14 -29.12 -61.68 -48.28
C ALA A 14 -29.96 -60.40 -48.39
N VAL A 15 -31.27 -60.53 -48.24
CA VAL A 15 -32.23 -59.41 -48.21
C VAL A 15 -32.08 -58.72 -46.87
N GLN A 16 -31.47 -57.54 -46.84
CA GLN A 16 -31.43 -56.68 -45.66
C GLN A 16 -32.86 -56.21 -45.35
N THR A 17 -33.37 -56.55 -44.16
CA THR A 17 -34.71 -56.19 -43.70
C THR A 17 -34.86 -54.68 -43.47
N THR A 18 -36.02 -54.11 -43.81
CA THR A 18 -36.33 -52.67 -43.69
C THR A 18 -36.06 -52.10 -42.28
N GLY A 19 -36.23 -52.90 -41.23
CA GLY A 19 -35.92 -52.50 -39.85
C GLY A 19 -34.43 -52.25 -39.58
N ASP A 20 -33.51 -52.97 -40.24
CA ASP A 20 -32.06 -52.78 -40.06
C ASP A 20 -31.60 -51.46 -40.68
N MET A 21 -32.22 -51.05 -41.78
CA MET A 21 -31.98 -49.76 -42.42
C MET A 21 -32.44 -48.60 -41.53
N GLU A 22 -33.57 -48.74 -40.83
CA GLU A 22 -34.08 -47.73 -39.89
C GLU A 22 -33.20 -47.57 -38.65
N ILE A 23 -32.74 -48.68 -38.06
CA ILE A 23 -31.82 -48.66 -36.90
C ILE A 23 -30.51 -47.96 -37.28
N LYS A 24 -29.94 -48.30 -38.45
CA LYS A 24 -28.69 -47.71 -38.93
C LYS A 24 -28.86 -46.21 -39.25
N ALA A 25 -30.01 -45.81 -39.79
CA ALA A 25 -30.32 -44.40 -40.03
C ALA A 25 -30.48 -43.61 -38.71
N GLN A 26 -31.08 -44.21 -37.68
CA GLN A 26 -31.23 -43.60 -36.37
C GLN A 26 -29.88 -43.47 -35.64
N GLU A 27 -29.01 -44.47 -35.77
CA GLU A 27 -27.66 -44.46 -35.20
C GLU A 27 -26.79 -43.37 -35.84
N LEU A 28 -26.83 -43.22 -37.17
CA LEU A 28 -26.14 -42.13 -37.88
C LEU A 28 -26.63 -40.75 -37.45
N ARG A 29 -27.93 -40.57 -37.21
CA ARG A 29 -28.51 -39.32 -36.70
C ARG A 29 -28.03 -39.02 -35.28
N ASN A 30 -27.99 -40.02 -34.40
CA ASN A 30 -27.50 -39.87 -33.03
C ASN A 30 -25.99 -39.55 -33.01
N GLN A 31 -25.22 -40.20 -33.88
CA GLN A 31 -23.79 -39.94 -34.02
C GLN A 31 -23.53 -38.52 -34.54
N ALA A 32 -24.28 -38.06 -35.55
CA ALA A 32 -24.19 -36.68 -36.05
C ALA A 32 -24.56 -35.64 -34.98
N ARG A 33 -25.60 -35.90 -34.18
CA ARG A 33 -25.99 -35.02 -33.07
C ARG A 33 -24.90 -34.94 -32.00
N LYS A 34 -24.31 -36.07 -31.62
CA LYS A 34 -23.22 -36.13 -30.65
C LYS A 34 -21.97 -35.41 -31.14
N MET A 35 -21.58 -35.60 -32.41
CA MET A 35 -20.46 -34.88 -33.02
C MET A 35 -20.68 -33.36 -33.00
N LYS A 36 -21.90 -32.91 -33.32
CA LYS A 36 -22.26 -31.48 -33.28
C LYS A 36 -22.20 -30.91 -31.87
N GLU A 37 -22.70 -31.65 -30.88
CA GLU A 37 -22.69 -31.22 -29.47
C GLU A 37 -21.25 -31.15 -28.91
N ASP A 38 -20.39 -32.12 -29.26
CA ASP A 38 -18.98 -32.12 -28.87
C ASP A 38 -18.19 -30.99 -29.55
N GLU A 39 -18.50 -30.65 -30.80
CA GLU A 39 -17.93 -29.52 -31.53
C GLU A 39 -18.36 -28.18 -30.94
N GLU A 40 -19.66 -28.01 -30.65
CA GLU A 40 -20.20 -26.81 -30.00
C GLU A 40 -19.57 -26.58 -28.62
N LYS A 41 -19.43 -27.64 -27.82
CA LYS A 41 -18.79 -27.59 -26.50
C LYS A 41 -17.29 -27.29 -26.58
N ARG A 42 -16.61 -27.66 -27.67
CA ARG A 42 -15.21 -27.28 -27.93
C ARG A 42 -15.12 -25.78 -28.27
N LEU A 43 -15.98 -25.30 -29.16
CA LEU A 43 -16.03 -23.89 -29.56
C LEU A 43 -16.37 -22.98 -28.38
N GLU A 44 -17.30 -23.39 -27.50
CA GLU A 44 -17.67 -22.62 -26.31
C GLU A 44 -16.48 -22.46 -25.35
N ARG A 45 -15.73 -23.54 -25.09
CA ARG A 45 -14.51 -23.50 -24.27
C ARG A 45 -13.41 -22.64 -24.87
N GLU A 46 -13.27 -22.62 -26.19
CA GLU A 46 -12.31 -21.75 -26.87
C GLU A 46 -12.69 -20.28 -26.74
N ARG A 47 -13.97 -19.94 -26.95
CA ARG A 47 -14.48 -18.58 -26.74
C ARG A 47 -14.34 -18.13 -25.30
N GLU A 48 -14.61 -19.00 -24.34
CA GLU A 48 -14.48 -18.67 -22.92
C GLU A 48 -13.02 -18.41 -22.52
N LYS A 49 -12.07 -19.19 -23.07
CA LYS A 49 -10.63 -18.94 -22.89
C LYS A 49 -10.21 -17.61 -23.51
N GLU A 50 -10.67 -17.31 -24.71
CA GLU A 50 -10.34 -16.07 -25.41
C GLU A 50 -10.86 -14.83 -24.68
N ILE A 51 -12.10 -14.88 -24.18
CA ILE A 51 -12.69 -13.80 -23.36
C ILE A 51 -11.89 -13.61 -22.06
N ASN A 52 -11.54 -14.68 -21.38
CA ASN A 52 -10.76 -14.61 -20.14
C ASN A 52 -9.35 -14.06 -20.38
N GLU A 53 -8.69 -14.45 -21.47
CA GLU A 53 -7.38 -13.93 -21.83
C GLU A 53 -7.45 -12.44 -22.20
N ALA A 54 -8.43 -12.04 -23.01
CA ALA A 54 -8.66 -10.63 -23.35
C ALA A 54 -8.94 -9.78 -22.10
N LYS A 55 -9.67 -10.32 -21.12
CA LYS A 55 -9.94 -9.65 -19.84
C LYS A 55 -8.65 -9.43 -19.04
N ARG A 56 -7.77 -10.43 -18.97
CA ARG A 56 -6.46 -10.31 -18.28
C ARG A 56 -5.57 -9.27 -18.94
N VAL A 57 -5.52 -9.27 -20.28
CA VAL A 57 -4.73 -8.29 -21.04
C VAL A 57 -5.26 -6.86 -20.85
N ALA A 58 -6.58 -6.68 -20.83
CA ALA A 58 -7.19 -5.37 -20.58
C ALA A 58 -6.88 -4.84 -19.17
N GLU A 59 -7.00 -5.70 -18.15
CA GLU A 59 -6.69 -5.36 -16.76
C GLU A 59 -5.21 -4.96 -16.56
N ASP A 60 -4.28 -5.73 -17.15
CA ASP A 60 -2.85 -5.42 -17.09
C ASP A 60 -2.52 -4.10 -17.80
N ASN A 61 -3.18 -3.81 -18.93
CA ASN A 61 -2.99 -2.55 -19.65
C ASN A 61 -3.53 -1.35 -18.87
N GLU A 62 -4.70 -1.49 -18.25
CA GLU A 62 -5.28 -0.47 -17.37
C GLU A 62 -4.36 -0.20 -16.17
N ARG A 63 -3.86 -1.25 -15.52
CA ARG A 63 -2.91 -1.14 -14.40
C ARG A 63 -1.63 -0.42 -14.83
N LYS A 64 -1.11 -0.73 -16.03
CA LYS A 64 0.08 -0.07 -16.59
C LYS A 64 -0.14 1.42 -16.84
N ARG A 65 -1.31 1.81 -17.37
CA ARG A 65 -1.69 3.22 -17.57
C ARG A 65 -1.80 3.98 -16.25
N TYR A 66 -2.40 3.36 -15.24
CA TYR A 66 -2.51 3.95 -13.90
C TYR A 66 -1.13 4.21 -13.27
N LEU A 67 -0.25 3.21 -13.31
CA LEU A 67 1.12 3.36 -12.78
C LEU A 67 1.93 4.41 -13.53
N ALA A 68 1.79 4.48 -14.86
CA ALA A 68 2.46 5.50 -15.67
C ALA A 68 1.96 6.92 -15.33
N SER A 69 0.64 7.09 -15.18
CA SER A 69 0.03 8.38 -14.82
C SER A 69 0.51 8.85 -13.45
N ARG A 70 0.49 7.95 -12.44
CA ARG A 70 0.97 8.25 -11.10
C ARG A 70 2.47 8.61 -11.07
N LYS A 71 3.29 7.92 -11.87
CA LYS A 71 4.73 8.23 -11.97
C LYS A 71 4.97 9.57 -12.65
N ALA A 72 4.20 9.91 -13.68
CA ALA A 72 4.28 11.20 -14.35
C ALA A 72 3.89 12.36 -13.43
N GLU A 73 2.81 12.20 -12.66
CA GLU A 73 2.37 13.18 -11.66
C GLU A 73 3.43 13.40 -10.57
N GLU A 74 4.01 12.32 -10.03
CA GLU A 74 5.08 12.42 -9.02
C GLU A 74 6.34 13.12 -9.57
N GLU A 75 6.68 12.88 -10.84
CA GLU A 75 7.82 13.54 -11.48
C GLU A 75 7.54 15.03 -11.74
N GLU A 76 6.32 15.38 -12.15
CA GLU A 76 5.90 16.77 -12.33
C GLU A 76 5.90 17.54 -10.99
N GLU A 77 5.40 16.92 -9.92
CA GLU A 77 5.45 17.51 -8.57
C GLU A 77 6.90 17.74 -8.13
N LYS A 78 7.81 16.77 -8.36
CA LYS A 78 9.24 16.93 -8.05
C LYS A 78 9.86 18.09 -8.82
N ARG A 79 9.57 18.21 -10.13
CA ARG A 79 10.06 19.34 -10.94
C ARG A 79 9.51 20.68 -10.45
N ALA A 80 8.22 20.74 -10.09
CA ALA A 80 7.61 21.96 -9.54
C ALA A 80 8.25 22.35 -8.21
N ARG A 81 8.45 21.37 -7.32
CA ARG A 81 9.10 21.58 -6.01
C ARG A 81 10.55 22.04 -6.15
N GLU A 82 11.29 21.47 -7.09
CA GLU A 82 12.67 21.88 -7.37
C GLU A 82 12.73 23.32 -7.92
N LYS A 83 11.83 23.70 -8.83
CA LYS A 83 11.71 25.08 -9.31
C LYS A 83 11.43 26.07 -8.18
N VAL A 84 10.55 25.73 -7.23
CA VAL A 84 10.28 26.57 -6.06
C VAL A 84 11.52 26.71 -5.18
N ARG A 85 12.25 25.61 -4.94
CA ARG A 85 13.50 25.62 -4.18
C ARG A 85 14.56 26.51 -4.82
N GLN A 86 14.77 26.39 -6.13
CA GLN A 86 15.72 27.22 -6.87
C GLN A 86 15.33 28.71 -6.82
N LYS A 87 14.03 29.04 -6.95
CA LYS A 87 13.55 30.42 -6.81
C LYS A 87 13.81 30.99 -5.42
N LEU A 88 13.57 30.22 -4.36
CA LEU A 88 13.85 30.63 -2.98
C LEU A 88 15.36 30.82 -2.74
N GLU A 89 16.19 29.97 -3.32
CA GLU A 89 17.65 30.07 -3.22
C GLU A 89 18.19 31.29 -3.97
N ALA A 90 17.65 31.57 -5.16
CA ALA A 90 17.96 32.77 -5.93
C ALA A 90 17.53 34.06 -5.21
N ASP A 91 16.29 34.14 -4.68
CA ASP A 91 15.82 35.30 -3.89
C ASP A 91 16.69 35.51 -2.64
N LYS A 92 17.05 34.42 -1.96
CA LYS A 92 17.97 34.47 -0.81
C LYS A 92 19.36 35.00 -1.20
N ASN A 93 19.87 34.62 -2.38
CA ASN A 93 21.16 35.09 -2.87
C ASN A 93 21.10 36.55 -3.36
N GLU A 94 20.00 36.94 -4.00
CA GLU A 94 19.77 38.31 -4.45
C GLU A 94 19.64 39.29 -3.28
N ARG A 95 18.85 38.95 -2.24
CA ARG A 95 18.80 39.73 -1.00
C ARG A 95 20.17 39.85 -0.33
N ARG A 96 20.96 38.77 -0.33
CA ARG A 96 22.34 38.78 0.19
C ARG A 96 23.28 39.67 -0.61
N ARG A 97 23.13 39.71 -1.94
CA ARG A 97 23.88 40.61 -2.83
C ARG A 97 23.50 42.07 -2.61
N VAL A 98 22.20 42.38 -2.50
CA VAL A 98 21.70 43.75 -2.22
C VAL A 98 22.17 44.24 -0.84
N LEU A 99 22.25 43.33 0.14
CA LEU A 99 22.75 43.65 1.48
C LEU A 99 24.29 43.66 1.59
N GLY A 100 25.03 43.39 0.50
CA GLY A 100 26.50 43.49 0.47
C GLY A 100 27.27 42.42 1.25
N LEU A 101 26.69 41.24 1.51
CA LEU A 101 27.36 40.15 2.25
C LEU A 101 28.20 39.24 1.32
N PRO A 102 29.46 38.88 1.67
CA PRO A 102 30.30 38.01 0.85
C PRO A 102 29.80 36.54 0.81
N PRO A 103 30.21 35.76 -0.22
CA PRO A 103 29.81 34.37 -0.37
C PRO A 103 30.43 33.52 0.76
N SER A 104 29.58 32.80 1.49
CA SER A 104 30.01 31.94 2.59
C SER A 104 30.61 30.66 2.01
N ALA A 105 31.94 30.64 1.86
CA ALA A 105 32.68 29.40 2.05
C ALA A 105 32.52 29.00 3.53
N SER A 106 32.20 27.74 3.75
CA SER A 106 32.10 27.10 5.07
C SER A 106 33.36 27.33 5.89
N HIS A 107 33.29 28.08 6.99
CA HIS A 107 34.03 27.84 8.23
C HIS A 107 33.39 28.60 9.40
N THR A 108 33.41 27.94 10.55
CA THR A 108 33.01 28.39 11.88
C THR A 108 33.63 29.73 12.26
N ALA A 109 32.82 30.71 12.62
CA ALA A 109 33.19 31.74 13.59
C ALA A 109 31.94 32.43 14.16
N THR A 110 31.90 32.40 15.48
CA THR A 110 31.01 33.05 16.43
C THR A 110 31.06 34.58 16.32
N ILE A 111 30.11 35.25 17.01
CA ILE A 111 30.05 36.67 17.49
C ILE A 111 28.98 37.53 16.74
N PRO A 112 28.19 38.40 17.42
CA PRO A 112 27.12 38.14 18.39
C PRO A 112 25.79 38.88 18.05
N SER A 113 24.73 38.57 18.79
CA SER A 113 23.53 39.40 19.01
C SER A 113 22.52 39.61 17.86
N ALA A 114 21.51 38.73 17.85
CA ALA A 114 20.10 39.10 17.79
C ALA A 114 19.32 37.96 18.47
N HIS A 115 19.00 38.17 19.74
CA HIS A 115 18.54 37.16 20.67
C HIS A 115 17.07 36.74 20.41
N ASP A 116 16.79 35.49 20.81
CA ASP A 116 15.49 34.97 21.27
C ASP A 116 14.49 34.22 20.36
N LYS A 117 14.85 33.75 19.16
CA LYS A 117 13.94 32.81 18.45
C LYS A 117 14.51 31.48 17.96
N LYS A 118 15.83 31.32 17.86
CA LYS A 118 16.44 30.04 17.39
C LYS A 118 16.78 29.05 18.50
N ASN A 119 17.09 29.52 19.72
CA ASN A 119 17.37 28.62 20.85
C ASN A 119 16.11 28.00 21.47
N TYR A 120 14.96 28.67 21.40
CA TYR A 120 13.72 28.09 21.93
C TYR A 120 13.25 26.88 21.10
N VAL A 121 13.42 26.92 19.77
CA VAL A 121 13.02 25.84 18.86
C VAL A 121 13.92 24.60 19.01
N SER A 122 15.23 24.78 19.20
CA SER A 122 16.15 23.65 19.42
C SER A 122 15.94 23.00 20.80
N VAL A 123 15.80 23.79 21.87
CA VAL A 123 15.56 23.27 23.22
C VAL A 123 14.20 22.59 23.35
N THR A 124 13.13 23.15 22.76
CA THR A 124 11.81 22.49 22.72
C THR A 124 11.82 21.22 21.86
N SER A 125 12.58 21.19 20.75
CA SER A 125 12.67 19.99 19.91
C SER A 125 13.44 18.84 20.59
N VAL A 126 14.49 19.14 21.36
CA VAL A 126 15.21 18.16 22.19
C VAL A 126 14.30 17.66 23.31
N SER A 127 13.56 18.57 23.97
CA SER A 127 12.58 18.20 25.00
C SER A 127 11.45 17.32 24.45
N LYS A 128 10.89 17.64 23.27
CA LYS A 128 9.86 16.81 22.63
C LYS A 128 10.39 15.45 22.21
N ALA A 129 11.62 15.36 21.70
CA ALA A 129 12.22 14.08 21.35
C ALA A 129 12.36 13.15 22.57
N GLU A 130 12.73 13.69 23.73
CA GLU A 130 12.79 12.92 24.98
C GLU A 130 11.40 12.56 25.51
N GLN A 131 10.41 13.44 25.40
CA GLN A 131 9.01 13.12 25.74
C GLN A 131 8.46 11.98 24.87
N LEU A 132 8.70 12.03 23.54
CA LEU A 132 8.33 10.95 22.61
C LEU A 132 9.02 9.64 23.00
N ARG A 133 10.29 9.71 23.38
CA ARG A 133 11.06 8.55 23.85
C ARG A 133 10.47 7.97 25.12
N GLU A 134 10.05 8.81 26.07
CA GLU A 134 9.45 8.38 27.33
C GLU A 134 8.06 7.75 27.14
N CYS A 135 7.25 8.25 26.21
CA CYS A 135 5.99 7.59 25.84
C CYS A 135 6.24 6.18 25.29
N LEU A 136 7.25 6.01 24.41
CA LEU A 136 7.62 4.70 23.87
C LEU A 136 8.20 3.77 24.95
N ARG A 137 8.97 4.29 25.92
CA ARG A 137 9.45 3.51 27.08
C ARG A 137 8.30 3.07 27.96
N THR A 138 7.37 3.97 28.26
CA THR A 138 6.18 3.68 29.06
C THR A 138 5.35 2.58 28.40
N LEU A 139 5.11 2.69 27.09
CA LEU A 139 4.40 1.69 26.31
C LEU A 139 5.09 0.31 26.39
N LYS A 140 6.43 0.27 26.23
CA LYS A 140 7.20 -0.97 26.34
C LYS A 140 7.24 -1.52 27.77
N ARG A 141 7.25 -0.67 28.80
CA ARG A 141 7.26 -1.08 30.21
C ARG A 141 5.89 -1.56 30.72
N SER A 142 4.79 -1.02 30.19
CA SER A 142 3.44 -1.43 30.59
C SER A 142 2.99 -2.74 29.93
N HIS A 143 3.66 -3.16 28.86
CA HIS A 143 3.34 -4.37 28.11
C HIS A 143 4.58 -5.27 27.94
N LYS A 144 5.35 -5.49 29.02
CA LYS A 144 6.56 -6.34 28.99
C LYS A 144 6.26 -7.80 28.63
N ASP A 145 5.08 -8.27 28.99
CA ASP A 145 4.66 -9.67 28.76
C ASP A 145 4.07 -9.88 27.36
N ASP A 146 3.90 -8.81 26.57
CA ASP A 146 3.33 -8.85 25.21
C ASP A 146 4.17 -8.02 24.23
N GLU A 147 5.36 -8.53 23.92
CA GLU A 147 6.24 -7.90 22.92
C GLU A 147 5.58 -7.82 21.53
N GLY A 148 4.64 -8.72 21.21
CA GLY A 148 3.89 -8.72 19.96
C GLY A 148 2.99 -7.50 19.84
N ALA A 149 2.26 -7.16 20.90
CA ALA A 149 1.46 -5.93 20.98
C ALA A 149 2.33 -4.67 20.91
N VAL A 150 3.46 -4.63 21.64
CA VAL A 150 4.39 -3.49 21.60
C VAL A 150 4.93 -3.26 20.19
N LYS A 151 5.37 -4.32 19.51
CA LYS A 151 5.86 -4.24 18.12
C LYS A 151 4.77 -3.76 17.17
N SER A 152 3.56 -4.29 17.31
CA SER A 152 2.40 -3.89 16.50
C SER A 152 2.02 -2.42 16.72
N ALA A 153 2.11 -1.94 17.96
CA ALA A 153 1.89 -0.55 18.32
C ALA A 153 2.90 0.37 17.65
N PHE A 154 4.19 0.06 17.78
CA PHE A 154 5.27 0.85 17.19
C PHE A 154 5.17 0.92 15.66
N GLN A 155 4.86 -0.20 15.00
CA GLN A 155 4.61 -0.22 13.56
C GLN A 155 3.43 0.68 13.18
N THR A 156 2.35 0.62 13.94
CA THR A 156 1.13 1.41 13.68
C THR A 156 1.38 2.91 13.88
N LEU A 157 2.07 3.28 14.96
CA LEU A 157 2.51 4.66 15.21
C LEU A 157 3.41 5.18 14.08
N LEU A 158 4.35 4.35 13.60
CA LEU A 158 5.24 4.70 12.50
C LEU A 158 4.48 4.94 11.20
N VAL A 159 3.42 4.16 10.94
CA VAL A 159 2.56 4.35 9.77
C VAL A 159 1.82 5.69 9.85
N TYR A 160 1.21 6.02 11.00
CA TYR A 160 0.50 7.29 11.15
C TYR A 160 1.42 8.50 10.95
N VAL A 161 2.54 8.55 11.68
CA VAL A 161 3.51 9.64 11.60
C VAL A 161 4.15 9.71 10.21
N GLY A 162 4.50 8.54 9.63
CA GLY A 162 5.13 8.45 8.31
C GLY A 162 4.21 8.85 7.17
N ASN A 163 2.91 8.54 7.25
CA ASN A 163 1.95 8.93 6.23
C ASN A 163 1.74 10.46 6.22
N VAL A 164 1.62 11.09 7.39
CA VAL A 164 1.55 12.55 7.50
C VAL A 164 2.84 13.21 7.02
N ALA A 165 4.01 12.70 7.42
CA ALA A 165 5.30 13.28 7.03
C ALA A 165 5.53 13.23 5.51
N LYS A 166 5.02 12.20 4.83
CA LYS A 166 5.10 12.06 3.36
C LYS A 166 4.06 12.91 2.63
N ASN A 167 2.83 12.97 3.15
CA ASN A 167 1.69 13.63 2.52
C ASN A 167 0.97 14.53 3.53
N PRO A 168 1.56 15.69 3.90
CA PRO A 168 1.04 16.52 4.98
C PRO A 168 -0.28 17.20 4.64
N ASP A 169 -0.63 17.31 3.36
CA ASP A 169 -1.86 17.99 2.91
C ASP A 169 -3.10 17.10 2.90
N SER A 170 -2.91 15.76 2.89
CA SER A 170 -4.00 14.79 2.84
C SER A 170 -4.67 14.65 4.22
N GLU A 171 -5.93 15.04 4.29
CA GLU A 171 -6.73 14.96 5.53
C GLU A 171 -6.92 13.53 6.01
N ASN A 172 -7.01 12.56 5.09
CA ASN A 172 -7.15 11.14 5.41
C ASN A 172 -5.99 10.60 6.27
N PHE A 173 -4.80 11.19 6.18
CA PHE A 173 -3.65 10.81 7.01
C PHE A 173 -3.57 11.61 8.31
N ARG A 174 -4.24 12.77 8.38
CA ARG A 174 -4.30 13.63 9.56
C ARG A 174 -5.47 13.30 10.49
N LYS A 175 -6.38 12.42 10.07
CA LYS A 175 -7.57 12.02 10.85
C LYS A 175 -7.52 10.55 11.23
N ILE A 176 -7.60 10.25 12.52
CA ILE A 176 -7.61 8.90 13.08
C ILE A 176 -8.88 8.71 13.91
N ARG A 177 -9.67 7.68 13.62
CA ARG A 177 -10.89 7.37 14.37
C ARG A 177 -10.55 6.61 15.64
N VAL A 178 -10.77 7.23 16.81
CA VAL A 178 -10.48 6.62 18.12
C VAL A 178 -11.35 5.39 18.35
N GLY A 179 -12.58 5.37 17.85
CA GLY A 179 -13.48 4.22 17.96
C GLY A 179 -13.12 3.01 17.07
N ASN A 180 -12.11 3.09 16.19
CA ASN A 180 -11.75 1.97 15.33
C ASN A 180 -11.14 0.83 16.19
N PRO A 181 -11.70 -0.39 16.16
CA PRO A 181 -11.17 -1.52 16.93
C PRO A 181 -9.70 -1.82 16.65
N LEU A 182 -9.24 -1.65 15.40
CA LEU A 182 -7.83 -1.86 15.05
C LEU A 182 -6.92 -0.82 15.70
N PHE A 183 -7.36 0.44 15.74
CA PHE A 183 -6.64 1.50 16.44
C PHE A 183 -6.62 1.23 17.94
N GLN A 184 -7.77 0.88 18.53
CA GLN A 184 -7.88 0.59 19.96
C GLN A 184 -7.04 -0.60 20.40
N ASN A 185 -7.05 -1.70 19.64
CA ASN A 185 -6.23 -2.88 19.92
C ASN A 185 -4.73 -2.58 19.87
N LYS A 186 -4.28 -1.77 18.90
CA LYS A 186 -2.85 -1.57 18.64
C LYS A 186 -2.23 -0.37 19.35
N VAL A 187 -2.98 0.70 19.58
CA VAL A 187 -2.42 1.97 20.09
C VAL A 187 -3.33 2.60 21.14
N GLY A 188 -4.65 2.64 20.89
CA GLY A 188 -5.61 3.40 21.71
C GLY A 188 -5.73 2.92 23.16
N ARG A 189 -5.60 1.61 23.42
CA ARG A 189 -5.62 1.06 24.78
C ARG A 189 -4.27 1.07 25.50
N LEU A 190 -3.18 1.30 24.76
CA LEU A 190 -1.83 1.17 25.31
C LEU A 190 -1.42 2.50 25.93
N ARG A 191 -0.93 2.44 27.17
CA ARG A 191 -0.44 3.63 27.87
C ARG A 191 0.74 4.25 27.12
N GLY A 192 0.70 5.56 26.90
CA GLY A 192 1.67 6.28 26.08
C GLY A 192 1.39 6.26 24.57
N GLY A 193 0.45 5.45 24.08
CA GLY A 193 0.12 5.37 22.65
C GLY A 193 -0.56 6.63 22.11
N ILE A 194 -1.59 7.13 22.81
CA ILE A 194 -2.27 8.36 22.41
C ILE A 194 -1.46 9.60 22.77
N GLU A 195 -0.82 9.62 23.94
CA GLU A 195 0.09 10.70 24.37
C GLU A 195 1.21 10.93 23.33
N PHE A 196 1.75 9.85 22.75
CA PHE A 196 2.73 9.95 21.67
C PHE A 196 2.18 10.67 20.43
N LEU A 197 0.93 10.39 20.04
CA LEU A 197 0.27 11.06 18.92
C LEU A 197 -0.01 12.53 19.25
N GLU A 198 -0.39 12.84 20.48
CA GLU A 198 -0.58 14.23 20.94
C GLU A 198 0.72 15.04 20.87
N LEU A 199 1.85 14.44 21.27
CA LEU A 199 3.17 15.05 21.12
C LEU A 199 3.57 15.29 19.66
N CYS A 200 3.09 14.44 18.74
CA CYS A 200 3.23 14.62 17.30
C CYS A 200 2.32 15.72 16.72
N GLY A 201 1.39 16.25 17.53
CA GLY A 201 0.48 17.35 17.19
C GLY A 201 -0.99 16.94 16.97
N PHE A 202 -1.34 15.68 17.17
CA PHE A 202 -2.74 15.24 17.06
C PHE A 202 -3.56 15.73 18.26
N GLU A 203 -4.76 16.21 18.01
CA GLU A 203 -5.67 16.74 19.02
C GLU A 203 -6.89 15.84 19.14
N ARG A 204 -7.36 15.62 20.37
CA ARG A 204 -8.60 14.89 20.62
C ARG A 204 -9.77 15.80 20.34
N ILE A 205 -10.62 15.39 19.40
CA ILE A 205 -11.92 16.01 19.18
C ILE A 205 -12.94 15.13 19.91
N GLU A 206 -13.38 15.60 21.08
CA GLU A 206 -14.27 14.85 21.98
C GLU A 206 -15.65 14.61 21.36
N GLU A 207 -16.15 15.55 20.56
CA GLU A 207 -17.46 15.48 19.91
C GLU A 207 -17.56 14.30 18.94
N ASP A 208 -16.51 14.05 18.16
CA ASP A 208 -16.53 13.05 17.08
C ASP A 208 -15.70 11.79 17.40
N LYS A 209 -15.00 11.72 18.54
CA LYS A 209 -14.07 10.63 18.89
C LYS A 209 -12.98 10.42 17.83
N TYR A 210 -12.38 11.50 17.33
CA TYR A 210 -11.22 11.46 16.44
C TYR A 210 -9.99 12.07 17.10
N LEU A 211 -8.83 11.58 16.68
CA LEU A 211 -7.56 12.29 16.78
C LEU A 211 -7.34 12.98 15.44
N PHE A 212 -7.23 14.31 15.46
CA PHE A 212 -7.06 15.12 14.26
C PHE A 212 -5.79 15.95 14.37
N LEU A 213 -4.99 16.00 13.32
CA LEU A 213 -3.82 16.85 13.22
C LEU A 213 -4.14 18.05 12.31
N PRO A 214 -4.33 19.26 12.87
CA PRO A 214 -4.54 20.47 12.06
C PRO A 214 -3.35 20.74 11.14
N ARG A 215 -3.63 21.26 9.94
CA ARG A 215 -2.60 21.53 8.91
C ARG A 215 -1.52 22.48 9.41
N ASP A 216 -1.92 23.49 10.18
CA ASP A 216 -1.06 24.49 10.81
C ASP A 216 -0.15 23.91 11.88
N LYS A 217 -0.53 22.79 12.50
CA LYS A 217 0.23 22.11 13.56
C LYS A 217 1.14 21.00 13.03
N VAL A 218 1.14 20.73 11.73
CA VAL A 218 2.04 19.73 11.12
C VAL A 218 3.48 20.20 11.23
N ASN A 219 4.23 19.59 12.15
CA ASN A 219 5.65 19.86 12.32
C ASN A 219 6.49 18.68 11.82
N LEU A 220 7.03 18.80 10.60
CA LEU A 220 7.82 17.74 9.97
C LEU A 220 9.07 17.37 10.78
N ALA A 221 9.68 18.30 11.51
CA ALA A 221 10.84 17.99 12.34
C ALA A 221 10.45 17.07 13.51
N VAL A 222 9.32 17.35 14.17
CA VAL A 222 8.79 16.50 15.24
C VAL A 222 8.38 15.13 14.70
N LEU A 223 7.69 15.06 13.56
CA LEU A 223 7.30 13.79 12.94
C LEU A 223 8.51 12.95 12.52
N ASN A 224 9.55 13.57 11.97
CA ASN A 224 10.79 12.86 11.64
C ASN A 224 11.52 12.36 12.89
N SER A 225 11.62 13.18 13.94
CA SER A 225 12.18 12.77 15.23
C SER A 225 11.38 11.62 15.84
N ALA A 226 10.05 11.69 15.83
CA ALA A 226 9.15 10.62 16.27
C ALA A 226 9.42 9.32 15.52
N GLY A 227 9.53 9.37 14.19
CA GLY A 227 9.88 8.22 13.35
C GLY A 227 11.24 7.61 13.70
N LEU A 228 12.25 8.43 13.99
CA LEU A 228 13.57 7.97 14.42
C LEU A 228 13.53 7.32 15.80
N GLN A 229 12.81 7.91 16.76
CA GLN A 229 12.66 7.33 18.11
C GLN A 229 11.93 5.98 18.06
N ILE A 230 10.89 5.84 17.24
CA ILE A 230 10.19 4.56 17.06
C ILE A 230 11.15 3.51 16.48
N LYS A 231 11.90 3.85 15.42
CA LYS A 231 12.87 2.93 14.81
C LYS A 231 13.94 2.50 15.80
N SER A 232 14.45 3.44 16.60
CA SER A 232 15.40 3.14 17.68
C SER A 232 14.78 2.21 18.73
N ALA A 233 13.52 2.43 19.11
CA ALA A 233 12.81 1.59 20.07
C ALA A 233 12.59 0.15 19.57
N MET A 234 12.38 -0.01 18.27
CA MET A 234 12.21 -1.31 17.62
C MET A 234 13.53 -2.06 17.44
N SER A 235 14.64 -1.37 17.18
CA SER A 235 15.94 -2.02 16.97
C SER A 235 16.76 -2.21 18.25
N ASN A 236 16.50 -1.42 19.30
CA ASN A 236 17.29 -1.44 20.52
C ASN A 236 16.60 -2.27 21.64
N PRO A 237 17.20 -3.41 22.06
CA PRO A 237 16.69 -4.21 23.16
C PRO A 237 16.59 -3.44 24.48
N PHE A 238 17.56 -2.55 24.75
CA PHE A 238 17.70 -1.80 26.00
C PHE A 238 16.92 -0.48 26.02
N PHE A 239 16.10 -0.22 25.00
CA PHE A 239 15.38 1.06 24.87
C PHE A 239 14.57 1.44 26.12
N ALA A 240 13.98 0.46 26.81
CA ALA A 240 13.17 0.66 28.02
C ALA A 240 13.98 0.79 29.33
N LEU A 241 15.29 0.55 29.31
CA LEU A 241 16.14 0.43 30.50
C LEU A 241 17.01 1.67 30.77
N LEU A 242 17.34 2.44 29.75
CA LEU A 242 18.17 3.63 29.90
C LEU A 242 17.31 4.85 30.27
N SER A 243 17.10 5.13 31.56
CA SER A 243 16.80 6.49 32.01
C SER A 243 18.12 7.21 32.23
N HIS A 244 18.38 8.31 31.52
CA HIS A 244 19.43 9.20 31.99
C HIS A 244 18.91 9.90 33.27
N PRO A 245 19.68 9.87 34.38
CA PRO A 245 19.37 10.62 35.59
C PRO A 245 19.42 12.13 35.34
#